data_AF-A0A3B5QMU2-F1
#
_entry.id   AF-A0A3B5QMU2-F1
#
_cell.length_a   1.000
_cell.length_b   1.000
_cell.length_c   1.000
_cell.angle_alpha   90.00
_cell.angle_beta   90.00
_cell.angle_gamma   90.00
#
_symmetry.space_group_name_H-M   'P 1'
#
loop_
_entity.id
_entity.type
_entity.pdbx_description
1 polymer ?
#
loop_
_entity_poly.entity_id
_entity_poly.type
_entity_poly.pdbx_seq_one_letter_code
_entity_poly.pdbx_strand_id
1 'polypeptide(L)'
;MFQIIMQMSFKVGQIMTILSFLFYVFVHCSFSVNIGIDENSLAVHLNPHFNWEGWQLIIQFTEAGFVMNLCGGSRFDFPNLLGVKKYTFFSFTEDVHIIRVEVK
;
A
#
# COMPACT_ATOMS: atom_id res chain seq x y z
N MET A 1 1.82 8.62 17.68
CA MET A 1 1.40 8.44 16.26
C MET A 1 0.88 7.01 16.12
N PHE A 2 -0.24 6.80 15.45
CA PHE A 2 -0.84 5.48 15.27
C PHE A 2 -0.22 4.78 14.05
N GLN A 3 0.08 3.49 14.19
CA GLN A 3 0.61 2.66 13.11
C GLN A 3 -0.10 1.31 13.15
N ILE A 4 -0.57 0.88 11.99
CA ILE A 4 -1.10 -0.47 11.78
C ILE A 4 0.01 -1.29 11.15
N ILE A 5 0.39 -2.39 11.79
CA ILE A 5 1.37 -3.34 11.24
C ILE A 5 0.63 -4.63 10.92
N MET A 6 0.79 -5.10 9.68
CA MET A 6 0.23 -6.35 9.20
C MET A 6 1.32 -7.41 9.16
N GLN A 7 1.16 -8.49 9.94
CA GLN A 7 2.01 -9.66 9.82
C GLN A 7 1.48 -10.56 8.69
N MET A 8 2.03 -10.38 7.50
CA MET A 8 1.60 -11.07 6.29
C MET A 8 2.77 -11.24 5.31
N SER A 9 2.65 -12.15 4.36
CA SER A 9 3.64 -12.31 3.28
C SER A 9 3.07 -11.88 1.95
N PHE A 10 3.83 -11.11 1.19
CA PHE A 10 3.51 -10.73 -0.18
C PHE A 10 4.65 -11.14 -1.11
N LYS A 11 4.35 -11.99 -2.10
CA LYS A 11 5.33 -12.65 -2.96
C LYS A 11 5.14 -12.24 -4.42
N VAL A 12 6.20 -12.38 -5.21
CA VAL A 12 6.13 -12.21 -6.66
C VAL A 12 5.01 -13.08 -7.24
N GLY A 13 4.25 -12.50 -8.16
CA GLY A 13 3.06 -13.09 -8.79
C GLY A 13 1.76 -12.80 -8.05
N GLN A 14 1.81 -12.32 -6.80
CA GLN A 14 0.61 -12.02 -6.02
C GLN A 14 0.08 -10.61 -6.27
N ILE A 15 -1.20 -10.44 -5.94
CA ILE A 15 -1.90 -9.16 -5.99
C ILE A 15 -2.42 -8.83 -4.59
N MET A 16 -2.05 -7.65 -4.09
CA MET A 16 -2.60 -7.06 -2.89
C MET A 16 -3.66 -6.03 -3.26
N THR A 17 -4.82 -6.10 -2.61
CA THR A 17 -5.87 -5.08 -2.70
C THR A 17 -6.07 -4.45 -1.33
N ILE A 18 -5.94 -3.12 -1.27
CA ILE A 18 -6.19 -2.31 -0.08
C ILE A 18 -7.42 -1.45 -0.36
N LEU A 19 -8.39 -1.48 0.55
CA LEU A 19 -9.63 -0.71 0.46
C LEU A 19 -9.81 0.14 1.71
N SER A 20 -10.07 1.42 1.47
CA SER A 20 -10.40 2.42 2.48
C SER A 20 -11.73 3.10 2.16
N PHE A 21 -12.45 3.51 3.19
CA PHE A 21 -13.68 4.29 3.08
C PHE A 21 -13.65 5.39 4.14
N LEU A 22 -14.06 6.60 3.74
CA LEU A 22 -14.31 7.68 4.68
C LEU A 22 -15.80 7.98 4.69
N PHE A 23 -16.42 7.81 5.87
CA PHE A 23 -17.83 8.16 6.09
C PHE A 23 -18.07 9.68 6.16
N TYR A 24 -17.01 10.50 6.18
CA TYR A 24 -17.10 11.95 6.29
C TYR A 24 -16.34 12.67 5.17
N VAL A 25 -17.12 13.50 4.47
CA VAL A 25 -16.79 14.46 3.41
C VAL A 25 -15.44 15.19 3.61
N PHE A 26 -14.66 15.30 2.53
CA PHE A 26 -13.49 16.18 2.31
C PHE A 26 -12.56 16.41 3.53
N VAL A 27 -12.03 15.34 4.12
CA VAL A 27 -10.85 15.45 5.00
C VAL A 27 -9.60 15.20 4.15
N HIS A 28 -8.62 16.09 4.23
CA HIS A 28 -7.33 15.91 3.59
C HIS A 28 -6.63 14.72 4.25
N CYS A 29 -6.66 13.55 3.62
CA CYS A 29 -6.05 12.34 4.15
C CYS A 29 -4.63 12.24 3.61
N SER A 30 -3.66 12.45 4.50
CA SER A 30 -2.27 12.05 4.28
C SER A 30 -2.05 10.79 5.08
N PHE A 31 -1.53 9.76 4.42
CA PHE A 31 -1.15 8.51 5.05
C PHE A 31 0.01 7.90 4.31
N SER A 32 0.68 6.94 4.93
CA SER A 32 1.68 6.15 4.21
C SER A 32 1.31 4.67 4.12
N VAL A 33 1.64 4.04 2.99
CA VAL A 33 1.68 2.60 2.80
C VAL A 33 3.13 2.20 2.64
N ASN A 34 3.61 1.37 3.57
CA ASN A 34 5.00 0.92 3.60
C ASN A 34 5.08 -0.56 3.32
N ILE A 35 6.02 -0.95 2.45
CA ILE A 35 6.31 -2.34 2.11
C ILE A 35 7.81 -2.55 2.29
N GLY A 36 8.19 -3.54 3.08
CA GLY A 36 9.59 -3.77 3.41
C GLY A 36 9.90 -5.21 3.81
N ILE A 37 11.19 -5.46 3.99
CA ILE A 37 11.68 -6.68 4.64
C ILE A 37 11.35 -6.59 6.13
N ASP A 38 11.62 -5.42 6.70
CA ASP A 38 11.35 -4.97 8.08
C ASP A 38 11.08 -3.45 8.10
N GLU A 39 10.97 -2.87 9.29
CA GLU A 39 10.69 -1.44 9.49
C GLU A 39 11.86 -0.52 9.10
N ASN A 40 13.08 -1.04 8.97
CA ASN A 40 14.28 -0.28 8.61
C ASN A 40 14.65 -0.44 7.13
N SER A 41 14.11 -1.45 6.44
CA SER A 41 14.40 -1.79 5.05
C SER A 41 13.13 -1.79 4.20
N LEU A 42 12.70 -0.59 3.81
CA LEU A 42 11.53 -0.37 2.96
C LEU A 42 11.90 -0.43 1.48
N ALA A 43 11.12 -1.19 0.71
CA ALA A 43 11.15 -1.19 -0.75
C ALA A 43 10.19 -0.14 -1.34
N VAL A 44 9.09 0.13 -0.64
CA VAL A 44 8.09 1.13 -1.01
C VAL A 44 7.74 1.93 0.22
N HIS A 45 7.78 3.26 0.05
CA HIS A 45 7.11 4.22 0.91
C HIS A 45 6.20 5.06 0.01
N LEU A 46 4.90 4.80 0.07
CA LEU A 46 3.90 5.51 -0.72
C LEU A 46 3.13 6.44 0.21
N ASN A 47 3.24 7.75 -0.01
CA ASN A 47 2.53 8.77 0.77
C ASN A 47 1.57 9.56 -0.13
N PRO A 48 0.37 9.04 -0.42
CA PRO A 48 -0.59 9.76 -1.21
C PRO A 48 -1.27 10.85 -0.37
N HIS A 49 -1.43 12.02 -0.98
CA HIS A 49 -2.26 13.09 -0.45
C HIS A 49 -3.57 13.12 -1.23
N PHE A 50 -4.63 12.58 -0.63
CA PHE A 50 -5.95 12.51 -1.26
C PHE A 50 -6.92 13.53 -0.67
N ASN A 51 -7.79 14.02 -1.55
CA ASN A 51 -8.97 14.79 -1.18
C ASN A 51 -10.21 14.09 -1.75
N TRP A 52 -10.51 12.88 -1.25
CA TRP A 52 -11.55 12.00 -1.81
C TRP A 52 -12.29 11.21 -0.72
N GLU A 53 -13.49 10.70 -1.03
CA GLU A 53 -14.39 10.02 -0.08
C GLU A 53 -14.10 8.51 0.11
N GLY A 54 -12.86 8.10 -0.17
CA GLY A 54 -12.43 6.70 -0.12
C GLY A 54 -11.52 6.35 -1.30
N TRP A 55 -10.81 5.23 -1.18
CA TRP A 55 -9.87 4.82 -2.22
C TRP A 55 -9.62 3.31 -2.21
N GLN A 56 -9.23 2.80 -3.37
CA GLN A 56 -8.76 1.43 -3.55
C GLN A 56 -7.40 1.46 -4.23
N LEU A 57 -6.44 0.73 -3.65
CA LEU A 57 -5.11 0.52 -4.23
C LEU A 57 -4.90 -0.96 -4.51
N ILE A 58 -4.59 -1.29 -5.76
CA ILE A 58 -4.27 -2.65 -6.21
C ILE A 58 -2.78 -2.69 -6.57
N ILE A 59 -2.03 -3.52 -5.87
CA ILE A 59 -0.59 -3.68 -6.02
C ILE A 59 -0.33 -5.07 -6.56
N GLN A 60 0.22 -5.17 -7.77
CA GLN A 60 0.72 -6.42 -8.32
C GLN A 60 2.23 -6.47 -8.14
N PHE A 61 2.73 -7.54 -7.51
CA PHE A 61 4.16 -7.73 -7.32
C PHE A 61 4.74 -8.61 -8.43
N THR A 62 5.69 -8.05 -9.18
CA THR A 62 6.43 -8.72 -10.24
C THR A 62 7.91 -8.78 -9.87
N GLU A 63 8.71 -9.58 -10.59
CA GLU A 63 10.17 -9.57 -10.36
C GLU A 63 10.79 -8.19 -10.60
N ALA A 64 10.27 -7.43 -11.57
CA ALA A 64 10.77 -6.11 -11.92
C ALA A 64 10.36 -5.02 -10.90
N GLY A 65 9.22 -5.20 -10.22
CA GLY A 65 8.66 -4.12 -9.40
C GLY A 65 7.21 -4.33 -8.99
N PHE A 66 6.69 -3.28 -8.39
CA PHE A 66 5.32 -3.15 -7.93
C PHE A 66 4.53 -2.32 -8.93
N VAL A 67 3.55 -2.94 -9.57
CA VAL A 67 2.60 -2.26 -10.45
C VAL A 67 1.40 -1.84 -9.62
N MET A 68 1.15 -0.54 -9.50
CA MET A 68 0.14 0.01 -8.60
C MET A 68 -0.97 0.72 -9.38
N ASN A 69 -2.21 0.33 -9.12
CA ASN A 69 -3.40 0.91 -9.73
C ASN A 69 -4.28 1.50 -8.65
N LEU A 70 -4.63 2.78 -8.81
CA LEU A 70 -5.55 3.49 -7.94
C LEU A 70 -6.95 3.50 -8.54
N CYS A 71 -7.99 3.53 -7.70
CA CYS A 71 -9.34 3.84 -8.15
C CYS A 71 -9.36 5.14 -8.98
N GLY A 72 -10.06 5.15 -10.11
CA GLY A 72 -10.01 6.25 -11.09
C GLY A 72 -9.09 6.01 -12.29
N GLY A 73 -8.36 4.90 -12.32
CA GLY A 73 -7.60 4.43 -13.50
C GLY A 73 -6.15 4.90 -13.57
N SER A 74 -5.70 5.73 -12.61
CA SER A 74 -4.30 6.11 -12.48
C SER A 74 -3.45 4.89 -12.14
N ARG A 75 -2.33 4.74 -12.87
CA ARG A 75 -1.34 3.70 -12.65
C ARG A 75 0.04 4.31 -12.46
N PHE A 76 0.81 3.74 -11.53
CA PHE A 76 2.20 4.07 -11.29
C PHE A 76 2.96 2.81 -10.85
N ASP A 77 4.23 2.74 -11.24
CA ASP A 77 5.05 1.55 -11.04
C ASP A 77 6.29 1.92 -10.21
N PHE A 78 6.64 1.09 -9.22
CA PHE A 78 7.86 1.22 -8.41
C PHE A 78 8.82 0.06 -8.70
N PRO A 79 10.11 0.30 -8.97
CA PRO A 79 11.06 -0.78 -9.20
C PRO A 79 11.33 -1.59 -7.92
N ASN A 80 11.55 -2.90 -8.06
CA ASN A 80 11.98 -3.77 -6.97
C ASN A 80 13.50 -3.65 -6.79
N LEU A 81 13.96 -2.54 -6.19
CA LEU A 81 15.39 -2.24 -6.05
C LEU A 81 16.13 -3.21 -5.12
N LEU A 82 15.44 -3.82 -4.16
CA LEU A 82 16.03 -4.81 -3.25
C LEU A 82 16.14 -6.20 -3.89
N GLY A 83 15.47 -6.43 -5.02
CA GLY A 83 15.56 -7.69 -5.78
C GLY A 83 15.04 -8.93 -5.05
N VAL A 84 14.31 -8.76 -3.94
CA VAL A 84 13.78 -9.88 -3.17
C VAL A 84 12.47 -10.38 -3.78
N LYS A 85 12.13 -11.65 -3.53
CA LYS A 85 10.90 -12.28 -4.06
C LYS A 85 9.73 -12.31 -3.08
N LYS A 86 9.94 -11.81 -1.86
CA LYS A 86 8.97 -11.81 -0.76
C LYS A 86 9.23 -10.66 0.19
N TYR A 87 8.17 -9.93 0.53
CA TYR A 87 8.14 -8.93 1.59
C TYR A 87 7.25 -9.41 2.73
N THR A 88 7.60 -9.02 3.96
CA THR A 88 6.94 -9.47 5.19
C THR A 88 6.53 -8.33 6.10
N PHE A 89 7.03 -7.12 5.84
CA PHE A 89 6.66 -5.93 6.58
C PHE A 89 5.69 -5.10 5.74
N PHE A 90 4.50 -4.91 6.29
CA PHE A 90 3.46 -4.06 5.74
C PHE A 90 2.95 -3.16 6.84
N SER A 91 3.03 -1.85 6.65
CA SER A 91 2.52 -0.91 7.62
C SER A 91 1.77 0.25 7.00
N PHE A 92 0.86 0.80 7.79
CA PHE A 92 0.11 1.99 7.48
C PHE A 92 0.24 2.99 8.62
N THR A 93 0.52 4.24 8.31
CA THR A 93 0.72 5.31 9.31
C THR A 93 -0.15 6.51 9.02
N GLU A 94 -0.30 7.38 10.03
CA GLU A 94 -1.07 8.63 9.97
C GLU A 94 -2.59 8.39 9.86
N ASP A 95 -3.32 9.25 9.15
CA ASP A 95 -4.79 9.34 9.18
C ASP A 95 -5.44 8.38 8.18
N VAL A 96 -5.19 7.08 8.36
CA VAL A 96 -5.66 6.02 7.47
C VAL A 96 -6.78 5.19 8.09
N HIS A 97 -7.92 5.11 7.40
CA HIS A 97 -9.03 4.23 7.76
C HIS A 97 -9.10 3.03 6.82
N ILE A 98 -8.49 1.92 7.22
CA ILE A 98 -8.44 0.70 6.38
C ILE A 98 -9.62 -0.19 6.74
N ILE A 99 -10.42 -0.55 5.75
CA ILE A 99 -11.47 -1.57 5.93
C ILE A 99 -10.92 -2.95 5.65
N ARG A 100 -10.15 -3.08 4.56
CA ARG A 100 -9.77 -4.39 4.05
C ARG A 100 -8.39 -4.35 3.41
N VAL A 101 -7.60 -5.36 3.73
CA VAL A 101 -6.42 -5.75 2.96
C VAL A 101 -6.57 -7.21 2.60
N GLU A 102 -6.40 -7.52 1.32
CA GLU A 102 -6.51 -8.87 0.78
C GLU A 102 -5.30 -9.15 -0.10
N VAL A 103 -4.71 -10.34 0.03
CA VAL A 103 -3.68 -10.83 -0.89
C VAL A 103 -4.18 -12.10 -1.56
N LYS A 104 -4.03 -12.16 -2.88
CA LYS A 104 -4.29 -13.33 -3.71
C LYS A 104 -2.98 -13.75 -4.35
#